data_AF-J2LCU4-F1
#
_entry.id   AF-J2LCU4-F1
#
_cell.length_a   1.000
_cell.length_b   1.000
_cell.length_c   1.000
_cell.angle_alpha   90.00
_cell.angle_beta   90.00
_cell.angle_gamma   90.00
#
_symmetry.space_group_name_H-M   'P 1'
#
loop_
_entity.id
_entity.type
_entity.pdbx_description
1 polymer ?
#
loop_
_entity_poly.entity_id
_entity_poly.type
_entity_poly.pdbx_seq_one_letter_code
_entity_poly.pdbx_strand_id
1 'polypeptide(L)'
;MCSLCGVLGGNEHWADAVARPGVYTRTAERIDRRRERARRVAIANRILDAFGLSISDWQGSSFLLSTRTGKTEIIEDLGHLWPAAERLASRPLDPLAEPLLDRLEASGHD
;
A
#
# COMPACT_ATOMS: atom_id res chain seq x y z
N MET A 1 -2.21 7.39 -20.54
CA MET A 1 -1.35 6.19 -20.45
C MET A 1 -1.48 5.37 -21.72
N CYS A 2 -0.38 5.13 -22.43
CA CYS A 2 -0.34 4.25 -23.59
C CYS A 2 -0.45 2.78 -23.19
N SER A 3 -1.08 1.98 -24.06
CA SER A 3 -1.33 0.53 -23.89
C SER A 3 -0.10 -0.28 -23.49
N LEU A 4 1.09 0.12 -23.94
CA LEU A 4 2.33 -0.63 -23.80
C LEU A 4 2.83 -0.75 -22.34
N CYS A 5 2.66 0.30 -21.52
CA CYS A 5 3.10 0.27 -20.12
C CYS A 5 2.29 -0.72 -19.27
N GLY A 6 1.06 -1.05 -19.68
CA GLY A 6 0.20 -2.01 -19.00
C GLY A 6 0.43 -3.47 -19.37
N VAL A 7 1.14 -3.74 -20.48
CA VAL A 7 1.40 -5.09 -21.00
C VAL A 7 2.77 -5.64 -20.56
N LEU A 8 3.77 -4.78 -20.36
CA LEU A 8 5.13 -5.18 -19.99
C LEU A 8 5.52 -4.88 -18.53
N GLY A 9 4.76 -4.01 -17.84
CA GLY A 9 5.11 -3.51 -16.50
C GLY A 9 4.39 -4.20 -15.34
N GLY A 10 3.97 -5.46 -15.52
CA GLY A 10 3.33 -6.22 -14.44
C GLY A 10 4.37 -6.63 -13.40
N ASN A 11 4.73 -5.73 -12.48
CA ASN A 11 5.25 -6.14 -11.18
C ASN A 11 4.14 -6.95 -10.51
N GLU A 12 4.10 -8.25 -10.76
CA GLU A 12 3.17 -9.21 -10.19
C GLU A 12 3.62 -9.51 -8.75
N HIS A 13 3.67 -8.47 -7.90
CA HIS A 13 3.78 -8.69 -6.48
C HIS A 13 2.57 -9.54 -6.07
N TRP A 14 2.78 -10.66 -5.38
CA TRP A 14 1.72 -11.65 -5.06
C TRP A 14 0.52 -11.01 -4.38
N ALA A 15 0.75 -9.92 -3.66
CA ALA A 15 -0.33 -9.14 -3.09
C ALA A 15 -1.22 -8.63 -4.23
N ASP A 16 -0.71 -7.98 -5.27
CA ASP A 16 -1.47 -7.28 -6.31
C ASP A 16 -2.23 -8.19 -7.30
N ALA A 17 -2.16 -9.51 -7.12
CA ALA A 17 -2.99 -10.47 -7.83
C ALA A 17 -4.43 -10.43 -7.30
N VAL A 18 -5.42 -10.16 -8.17
CA VAL A 18 -6.82 -10.08 -7.72
C VAL A 18 -7.74 -11.02 -8.48
N ALA A 19 -7.91 -12.24 -7.96
CA ALA A 19 -9.14 -13.03 -8.06
C ALA A 19 -9.17 -14.01 -6.87
N ARG A 20 -10.35 -14.28 -6.29
CA ARG A 20 -10.61 -15.19 -5.15
C ARG A 20 -12.11 -15.52 -5.10
N PRO A 21 -12.59 -16.62 -4.49
CA PRO A 21 -12.03 -17.97 -4.28
C PRO A 21 -12.34 -18.96 -5.45
N GLY A 22 -11.47 -19.96 -5.69
CA GLY A 22 -11.52 -20.94 -6.81
C GLY A 22 -10.39 -20.85 -7.86
N VAL A 23 -9.23 -20.31 -7.48
CA VAL A 23 -8.43 -19.32 -8.22
C VAL A 23 -7.40 -19.88 -9.22
N TYR A 24 -7.43 -19.43 -10.48
CA TYR A 24 -6.19 -19.15 -11.23
C TYR A 24 -6.28 -17.73 -11.82
N THR A 25 -5.23 -16.92 -11.63
CA THR A 25 -5.24 -15.48 -11.95
C THR A 25 -4.15 -15.17 -12.97
N ARG A 26 -4.52 -14.61 -14.14
CA ARG A 26 -3.54 -14.13 -15.14
C ARG A 26 -3.75 -12.70 -15.63
N THR A 27 -4.94 -12.11 -15.41
CA THR A 27 -5.20 -10.67 -15.52
C THR A 27 -6.54 -10.39 -14.86
N ALA A 28 -6.51 -9.76 -13.68
CA ALA A 28 -7.70 -9.18 -13.07
C ALA A 28 -8.17 -7.97 -13.89
N GLU A 29 -9.49 -7.76 -14.01
CA GLU A 29 -10.03 -6.59 -14.70
C GLU A 29 -9.36 -5.31 -14.16
N ARG A 30 -9.04 -4.37 -15.05
CA ARG A 30 -8.31 -3.15 -14.68
C ARG A 30 -9.03 -2.37 -13.57
N ILE A 31 -10.35 -2.43 -13.54
CA ILE A 31 -11.19 -1.77 -12.53
C ILE A 31 -11.03 -2.46 -11.17
N ASP A 32 -11.08 -3.79 -11.13
CA ASP A 32 -10.94 -4.55 -9.89
C ASP A 32 -9.54 -4.41 -9.28
N ARG A 33 -8.50 -4.39 -10.12
CA ARG A 33 -7.14 -4.07 -9.65
C ARG A 33 -7.05 -2.68 -9.03
N ARG A 34 -7.65 -1.67 -9.67
CA ARG A 34 -7.67 -0.30 -9.13
C ARG A 34 -8.44 -0.23 -7.81
N ARG A 35 -9.59 -0.91 -7.72
CA ARG A 35 -10.40 -0.98 -6.49
C ARG A 35 -9.62 -1.65 -5.35
N GLU A 36 -8.97 -2.77 -5.62
CA GLU A 36 -8.18 -3.47 -4.61
C GLU A 36 -6.93 -2.67 -4.19
N ARG A 37 -6.23 -2.03 -5.13
CA ARG A 37 -5.14 -1.08 -4.79
C ARG A 37 -5.64 0.07 -3.92
N ALA A 38 -6.78 0.68 -4.27
CA ALA A 38 -7.37 1.74 -3.47
C ALA A 38 -7.77 1.25 -2.06
N ARG A 39 -8.34 0.04 -1.96
CA ARG A 39 -8.66 -0.60 -0.69
C ARG A 39 -7.42 -0.79 0.18
N ARG A 40 -6.32 -1.26 -0.40
CA ARG A 40 -5.05 -1.44 0.31
C ARG A 40 -4.44 -0.14 0.76
N VAL A 41 -4.46 0.87 -0.10
CA VAL A 41 -4.03 2.22 0.27
C VAL A 41 -4.82 2.72 1.46
N ALA A 42 -6.15 2.53 1.46
CA ALA A 42 -6.99 2.90 2.59
C ALA A 42 -6.63 2.14 3.88
N ILE A 43 -6.44 0.81 3.80
CA ILE A 43 -6.03 -0.01 4.96
C ILE A 43 -4.65 0.40 5.48
N ALA A 44 -3.67 0.55 4.58
CA ALA A 44 -2.32 0.96 4.94
C ALA A 44 -2.32 2.33 5.60
N ASN A 45 -3.10 3.29 5.10
CA ASN A 45 -3.19 4.63 5.69
C ASN A 45 -3.78 4.66 7.10
N ARG A 46 -4.69 3.72 7.45
CA ARG A 46 -5.18 3.60 8.84
C ARG A 46 -4.04 3.30 9.81
N ILE A 47 -3.06 2.51 9.37
CA ILE A 47 -1.88 2.15 10.16
C ILE A 47 -0.83 3.27 10.08
N LEU A 48 -0.51 3.77 8.88
CA LEU A 48 0.55 4.76 8.66
C LEU A 48 0.28 6.11 9.35
N ASP A 49 -0.99 6.48 9.54
CA ASP A 49 -1.35 7.74 10.22
C ASP A 49 -0.81 7.81 11.65
N ALA A 50 -0.73 6.65 12.33
CA ALA A 50 -0.09 6.49 13.63
C ALA A 50 1.37 6.97 13.65
N PHE A 51 2.05 6.87 12.52
CA PHE A 51 3.46 7.18 12.36
C PHE A 51 3.69 8.54 11.70
N GLY A 52 2.62 9.24 11.31
CA GLY A 52 2.69 10.49 10.54
C GLY A 52 3.15 10.30 9.11
N LEU A 53 2.80 9.15 8.55
CA LEU A 53 3.06 8.76 7.18
C LEU A 53 1.74 8.56 6.45
N SER A 54 1.77 8.68 5.13
CA SER A 54 0.66 8.33 4.26
C SER A 54 1.18 7.76 2.95
N ILE A 55 0.40 6.87 2.35
CA ILE A 55 0.66 6.27 1.05
C ILE A 55 -0.46 6.64 0.08
N SER A 56 -0.12 6.86 -1.19
CA SER A 56 -1.10 7.04 -2.27
C SER A 56 -0.70 6.23 -3.50
N ASP A 57 -1.69 5.89 -4.33
CA ASP A 57 -1.42 5.19 -5.60
C ASP A 57 -0.72 6.15 -6.57
N TRP A 58 0.44 5.72 -7.08
CA TRP A 58 1.19 6.46 -8.08
C TRP A 58 1.08 5.73 -9.43
N GLN A 59 0.33 6.35 -10.34
CA GLN A 59 0.20 5.90 -11.73
C GLN A 59 -0.29 4.43 -11.88
N GLY A 60 -0.94 3.87 -10.86
CA GLY A 60 -1.45 2.50 -10.88
C GLY A 60 -0.40 1.40 -10.98
N SER A 61 0.88 1.71 -10.74
CA SER A 61 2.00 0.76 -10.83
C SER A 61 2.95 0.81 -9.64
N SER A 62 2.99 1.93 -8.93
CA SER A 62 3.79 2.12 -7.72
C SER A 62 3.00 2.90 -6.69
N PHE A 63 3.62 3.20 -5.57
CA PHE A 63 3.03 3.99 -4.50
C PHE A 63 3.93 5.16 -4.12
N LEU A 64 3.32 6.28 -3.76
CA LEU A 64 4.02 7.43 -3.21
C LEU A 64 3.82 7.45 -1.70
N LEU A 65 4.89 7.17 -0.95
CA LEU A 65 4.95 7.32 0.49
C LEU A 65 5.33 8.76 0.84
N SER A 66 4.65 9.35 1.81
CA SER A 66 4.79 10.75 2.19
C SER A 66 4.80 10.91 3.71
N THR A 67 5.54 11.92 4.19
CA THR A 67 5.55 12.36 5.59
C THR A 67 4.71 13.63 5.75
N ARG A 68 4.27 13.94 6.98
CA ARG A 68 3.64 15.23 7.31
C ARG A 68 4.55 16.45 7.04
N THR A 69 5.86 16.26 6.96
CA THR A 69 6.84 17.32 6.68
C THR A 69 7.16 17.48 5.19
N GLY A 70 6.49 16.72 4.31
CA GLY A 70 6.61 16.86 2.86
C GLY A 70 7.73 16.03 2.23
N LYS A 71 8.51 15.26 3.01
CA LYS A 71 9.41 14.24 2.43
C LYS A 71 8.58 13.15 1.77
N THR A 72 8.99 12.72 0.59
CA THR A 72 8.30 11.67 -0.18
C THR A 72 9.28 10.66 -0.75
N GLU A 73 8.81 9.44 -0.97
CA GLU A 73 9.56 8.36 -1.61
C GLU A 73 8.61 7.50 -2.46
N ILE A 74 9.02 7.15 -3.67
CA ILE A 74 8.26 6.22 -4.52
C ILE A 74 8.71 4.80 -4.20
N ILE A 75 7.77 3.93 -3.88
CA ILE A 75 8.01 2.50 -3.66
C ILE A 75 7.29 1.67 -4.72
N GLU A 76 7.92 0.59 -5.19
CA GLU A 76 7.38 -0.22 -6.30
C GLU A 76 6.16 -1.04 -5.87
N ASP A 77 6.18 -1.60 -4.67
CA ASP A 77 5.12 -2.41 -4.11
C ASP A 77 5.03 -2.25 -2.58
N LEU A 78 4.04 -2.89 -1.96
CA LEU A 78 3.83 -2.83 -0.52
C LEU A 78 4.88 -3.61 0.29
N GLY A 79 5.65 -4.50 -0.33
CA GLY A 79 6.77 -5.19 0.32
C GLY A 79 7.90 -4.23 0.71
N HIS A 80 8.04 -3.12 -0.02
CA HIS A 80 9.02 -2.07 0.26
C HIS A 80 8.56 -1.02 1.28
N LEU A 81 7.32 -1.12 1.79
CA LEU A 81 6.71 -0.08 2.61
C LEU A 81 7.47 0.23 3.89
N TRP A 82 7.70 -0.77 4.74
CA TRP A 82 8.31 -0.56 6.06
C TRP A 82 9.76 -0.08 6.00
N PRO A 83 10.64 -0.67 5.18
CA PRO A 83 11.99 -0.14 5.03
C PRO A 83 12.02 1.33 4.55
N ALA A 84 11.12 1.73 3.65
CA ALA A 84 11.01 3.12 3.20
C ALA A 84 10.46 4.05 4.30
N ALA A 85 9.44 3.58 5.03
CA ALA A 85 8.85 4.30 6.15
C ALA A 85 9.87 4.60 7.25
N GLU A 86 10.71 3.63 7.62
CA GLU A 86 11.76 3.80 8.62
C GLU A 86 12.84 4.78 8.15
N ARG A 87 13.24 4.73 6.87
CA ARG A 87 14.18 5.72 6.29
C ARG A 87 13.62 7.14 6.38
N LEU A 88 12.38 7.34 5.93
CA LEU A 88 11.73 8.67 5.94
C LEU A 88 11.51 9.20 7.36
N ALA A 89 11.13 8.32 8.29
CA ALA A 89 10.90 8.66 9.69
C ALA A 89 12.20 8.74 10.51
N SER A 90 13.32 8.22 9.98
CA SER A 90 14.63 8.15 10.65
C SER A 90 14.58 7.46 12.02
N ARG A 91 13.71 6.46 12.16
CA ARG A 91 13.52 5.66 13.38
C ARG A 91 12.92 4.30 13.03
N PRO A 92 13.13 3.26 13.86
CA PRO A 92 12.44 1.98 13.68
C PRO A 92 10.93 2.16 13.87
N LEU A 93 10.15 1.42 13.09
CA LEU A 93 8.69 1.43 13.13
C LEU A 93 8.19 0.01 13.33
N ASP A 94 7.46 -0.20 14.43
CA ASP A 94 6.83 -1.48 14.70
C ASP A 94 5.32 -1.39 14.41
N PRO A 95 4.83 -2.00 13.29
CA PRO A 95 3.41 -2.02 12.96
C PRO A 95 2.57 -2.96 13.83
N LEU A 96 3.20 -3.81 14.65
CA LEU A 96 2.55 -4.78 15.53
C LEU A 96 2.71 -4.41 17.01
N ALA A 97 3.20 -3.22 17.33
CA ALA A 97 3.31 -2.75 18.70
C ALA A 97 1.94 -2.75 19.40
N GLU A 98 1.85 -3.29 20.62
CA GLU A 98 0.60 -3.45 21.36
C GLU A 98 -0.20 -2.13 21.49
N PRO A 99 0.42 -0.98 21.86
CA PRO A 99 -0.33 0.28 21.96
C PRO A 99 -0.94 0.75 20.63
N LEU A 100 -0.36 0.35 19.50
CA LEU A 100 -0.91 0.65 18.19
C LEU A 100 -2.11 -0.25 17.91
N LEU A 101 -2.00 -1.54 18.19
CA LEU A 101 -3.08 -2.52 17.99
C LEU A 101 -4.31 -2.17 18.85
N ASP A 102 -4.11 -1.88 20.14
CA ASP A 102 -5.19 -1.48 21.07
C ASP A 102 -5.98 -0.28 20.52
N ARG A 103 -5.28 0.72 19.97
CA ARG A 103 -5.90 1.90 19.38
C ARG A 103 -6.66 1.57 18.09
N LEU A 104 -6.12 0.70 17.23
CA LEU A 104 -6.78 0.29 16.00
C LEU A 104 -8.06 -0.50 16.30
N GLU A 105 -8.02 -1.39 17.29
CA GLU A 105 -9.19 -2.14 17.75
C GLU A 105 -10.26 -1.21 18.34
N ALA A 106 -9.87 -0.26 19.19
CA ALA A 106 -10.79 0.74 19.73
C ALA A 106 -11.47 1.58 18.62
N SER A 107 -10.76 1.88 17.54
CA SER A 107 -11.29 2.64 16.40
C SER A 107 -12.13 1.82 15.41
N GLY A 108 -12.09 0.48 15.49
CA GLY A 108 -12.80 -0.44 14.59
C GLY A 108 -14.16 -0.91 15.08
N HIS A 109 -14.60 -0.45 16.26
CA HIS A 109 -15.89 -0.78 16.87
C HIS A 109 -17.03 0.22 16.54
N ASP A 110 -16.79 1.16 15.62
CA ASP A 110 -17.81 2.02 14.98
C ASP A 110 -18.24 1.46 13.61
#